data_AF-A0A699X7A0-F1
#
_entry.id   AF-A0A699X7A0-F1
#
_cell.length_a   1.000
_cell.length_b   1.000
_cell.length_c   1.000
_cell.angle_alpha   90.00
_cell.angle_beta   90.00
_cell.angle_gamma   90.00
#
_symmetry.space_group_name_H-M   'P 1'
#
loop_
_entity.id
_entity.type
_entity.pdbx_description
1 polymer ?
#
loop_
_entity_poly.entity_id
_entity_poly.type
_entity_poly.pdbx_seq_one_letter_code
_entity_poly.pdbx_strand_id
1 'polypeptide(L)' 'MSLPAAEVAADFRDALQDLRMNSRPEISNLTLIAKENTEYAQAISTELENHIRT' A
#
# COMPACT_ATOMS: atom_id res chain seq x y z
N MET A 1 -9.93 19.55 -2.38
CA MET A 1 -8.61 19.25 -2.98
C MET A 1 -8.17 17.92 -2.42
N SER A 2 -8.31 16.85 -3.21
CA SER A 2 -7.93 15.50 -2.80
C SER A 2 -6.43 15.47 -2.54
N LEU A 3 -6.04 14.98 -1.38
CA LEU A 3 -4.65 14.80 -1.01
C LEU A 3 -4.15 13.56 -1.76
N PRO A 4 -3.23 13.67 -2.74
CA PRO A 4 -2.75 12.53 -3.52
C PRO A 4 -2.20 11.39 -2.64
N ALA A 5 -1.67 11.72 -1.47
CA ALA A 5 -1.25 10.76 -0.44
C ALA A 5 -2.37 9.83 0.04
N ALA A 6 -3.61 10.33 0.17
CA ALA A 6 -4.75 9.57 0.66
C ALA A 6 -5.27 8.58 -0.38
N GLU A 7 -5.22 8.94 -1.65
CA GLU A 7 -5.59 8.05 -2.75
C GLU A 7 -4.59 6.90 -2.88
N VAL A 8 -3.28 7.20 -2.81
CA VAL A 8 -2.22 6.18 -2.83
C VAL A 8 -2.30 5.25 -1.63
N ALA A 9 -2.54 5.80 -0.43
CA ALA A 9 -2.69 4.98 0.78
C ALA A 9 -3.92 4.06 0.68
N ALA A 10 -5.03 4.54 0.12
CA ALA A 10 -6.23 3.74 -0.08
C ALA A 10 -6.01 2.61 -1.10
N ASP A 11 -5.34 2.90 -2.23
CA ASP A 11 -4.99 1.89 -3.25
C ASP A 11 -4.05 0.81 -2.68
N PHE A 12 -3.02 1.24 -1.94
CA PHE A 12 -2.09 0.32 -1.28
C PHE A 12 -2.79 -0.54 -0.22
N ARG A 13 -3.73 0.03 0.52
CA ARG A 13 -4.54 -0.70 1.50
C ARG A 13 -5.42 -1.75 0.83
N ASP A 14 -6.08 -1.41 -0.27
CA ASP A 14 -6.94 -2.35 -1.00
C ASP A 14 -6.12 -3.55 -1.50
N ALA A 15 -4.95 -3.27 -2.10
CA ALA A 15 -4.00 -4.30 -2.52
C ALA A 15 -3.47 -5.14 -1.34
N LEU A 16 -3.29 -4.55 -0.15
CA LEU A 16 -2.93 -5.30 1.06
C LEU A 16 -4.05 -6.21 1.56
N GLN A 17 -5.31 -5.78 1.42
CA GLN A 17 -6.47 -6.58 1.83
C GLN A 17 -6.70 -7.79 0.91
N ASP A 18 -6.31 -7.68 -0.37
CA ASP A 18 -6.33 -8.78 -1.33
C ASP A 18 -5.24 -9.82 -1.03
N LEU A 19 -4.11 -9.37 -0.46
CA LEU A 19 -2.95 -10.20 -0.06
C LEU A 19 -3.26 -11.13 1.13
N ARG A 20 -4.18 -12.08 0.94
CA ARG A 20 -4.59 -13.11 1.91
C ARG A 20 -3.64 -14.30 1.95
N MET A 21 -2.89 -14.50 0.88
CA MET A 21 -1.96 -15.59 0.69
C MET A 21 -0.70 -15.07 0.00
N ASN A 22 0.40 -15.83 0.08
CA ASN A 22 1.67 -15.41 -0.49
C ASN A 22 1.61 -15.45 -2.02
N SER A 23 1.11 -14.36 -2.61
CA SER A 23 0.95 -14.16 -4.04
C SER A 23 2.07 -13.27 -4.54
N ARG A 24 3.00 -13.83 -5.32
CA ARG A 24 4.01 -13.06 -6.05
C ARG A 24 3.44 -11.87 -6.86
N PRO A 25 2.33 -11.99 -7.62
CA PRO A 25 1.82 -10.86 -8.39
C PRO A 25 1.33 -9.72 -7.50
N GLU A 26 0.66 -10.03 -6.40
CA GLU A 26 0.16 -9.03 -5.46
C GLU A 26 1.28 -8.32 -4.70
N ILE A 27 2.28 -9.07 -4.22
CA ILE A 27 3.49 -8.51 -3.61
C ILE A 27 4.22 -7.60 -4.61
N SER A 28 4.29 -8.02 -5.88
CA SER A 28 4.90 -7.20 -6.94
C SER A 28 4.12 -5.92 -7.17
N ASN A 29 2.78 -5.98 -7.15
CA ASN A 29 1.91 -4.81 -7.28
C ASN A 29 2.13 -3.83 -6.12
N LEU A 30 2.11 -4.31 -4.88
CA LEU A 30 2.41 -3.51 -3.69
C LEU A 30 3.79 -2.85 -3.78
N THR A 31 4.79 -3.60 -4.22
CA THR A 31 6.16 -3.08 -4.38
C THR A 31 6.23 -2.01 -5.48
N LEU A 32 5.48 -2.18 -6.56
CA LEU A 32 5.41 -1.21 -7.65
C LEU A 32 4.76 0.10 -7.18
N ILE A 33 3.60 0.00 -6.51
CA ILE A 33 2.89 1.15 -5.92
C ILE A 33 3.82 1.91 -4.98
N ALA A 34 4.53 1.22 -4.08
CA ALA A 34 5.47 1.85 -3.15
C ALA A 34 6.66 2.51 -3.86
N LYS A 35 7.14 1.92 -4.95
CA LYS A 35 8.25 2.46 -5.75
C LYS A 35 7.85 3.70 -6.55
N GLU A 36 6.65 3.73 -7.11
CA GLU A 36 6.14 4.88 -7.86
C GLU A 36 5.76 6.04 -6.93
N ASN A 37 5.35 5.73 -5.70
CA ASN A 37 4.85 6.70 -4.73
C ASN A 37 5.78 6.89 -3.52
N THR A 38 7.09 6.97 -3.77
CA THR A 38 8.10 7.18 -2.71
C THR A 38 7.89 8.48 -1.94
N GLU A 39 7.26 9.49 -2.54
CA GLU A 39 6.85 10.74 -1.88
C GLU A 39 5.81 10.53 -0.77
N TYR A 40 5.03 9.45 -0.84
CA TYR A 40 4.03 9.05 0.15
C TYR A 40 4.45 7.81 0.95
N ALA A 41 5.75 7.48 0.95
CA ALA A 41 6.28 6.30 1.63
C ALA A 41 5.88 6.24 3.12
N GLN A 42 5.76 7.39 3.78
CA GLN A 42 5.33 7.45 5.18
C GLN A 42 3.87 6.98 5.35
N ALA A 43 2.95 7.42 4.49
CA ALA A 43 1.55 6.99 4.54
C ALA A 43 1.40 5.50 4.24
N ILE A 44 2.13 5.02 3.22
CA ILE A 44 2.19 3.59 2.85
C ILE A 44 2.72 2.74 4.02
N SER A 45 3.80 3.19 4.66
CA SER A 45 4.42 2.49 5.80
C SER A 45 3.47 2.42 7.00
N THR A 46 2.77 3.52 7.31
CA THR A 46 1.75 3.54 8.36
C THR A 46 0.65 2.53 8.09
N GLU A 47 0.17 2.44 6.85
CA GLU A 47 -0.94 1.54 6.54
C GLU A 47 -0.52 0.07 6.49
N LEU A 48 0.70 -0.23 6.04
CA LEU A 48 1.32 -1.55 6.18
C LEU A 48 1.45 -1.95 7.65
N GLU A 49 1.94 -1.06 8.50
CA GLU A 49 2.12 -1.32 9.94
C GLU A 49 0.77 -1.57 10.63
N ASN A 50 -0.26 -0.79 10.29
CA ASN A 50 -1.62 -1.00 10.76
C ASN A 50 -2.16 -2.37 10.33
N HIS A 51 -1.94 -2.76 9.07
CA HIS A 51 -2.38 -4.05 8.55
C HIS A 51 -1.71 -5.23 9.27
N ILE A 52 -0.40 -5.15 9.56
CA ILE A 52 0.35 -6.20 10.28
C ILE A 52 -0.08 -6.29 11.76
N ARG A 53 -0.46 -5.18 12.38
CA ARG A 53 -0.93 -5.16 13.77
C ARG A 53 -2.35 -5.73 13.96
N THR A 54 -3.09 -5.94 12.87
CA THR A 54 -4.46 -6.46 12.89
C THR A 54 -4.47 -7.98 12.84
#